data_AF-A0A0A1YQN6-F1
#
_entry.id   AF-A0A0A1YQN6-F1
#
_cell.length_a   1.000
_cell.length_b   1.000
_cell.length_c   1.000
_cell.angle_alpha   90.00
_cell.angle_beta   90.00
_cell.angle_gamma   90.00
#
_symmetry.space_group_name_H-M   'P 1'
#
loop_
_entity.id
_entity.type
_entity.pdbx_description
1 polymer ?
#
loop_
_entity_poly.entity_id
_entity_poly.type
_entity_poly.pdbx_seq_one_letter_code
_entity_poly.pdbx_strand_id
1 'polypeptide(L)'
;MGVVGFDFLLDLYLRLFKYDGSGFNRQTGMVTIARRFRKPFMAPFYEFDATMEFRPGPHGSGGMALWLHHRYADCEIFLGGKLHPLGLTPEEALAFWDCLQRYMDVSQPLPELPVLEQFRHLDPVTAEYDRQSKRDMPYRAWESRGQSETMKRNQQYPWQQQPCILQTRIDPSLSIETYYRQQEAKGIQVTPRGDDFDNVHRS
;
A
#
# COMPACT_ATOMS: atom_id res chain seq x y z
N MET A 1 29.62 3.90 28.48
CA MET A 1 29.29 5.34 28.46
C MET A 1 29.10 5.80 27.00
N GLY A 2 28.01 5.41 26.33
CA GLY A 2 27.81 5.74 24.91
C GLY A 2 26.35 5.73 24.42
N VAL A 3 25.38 5.66 25.34
CA VAL A 3 23.97 5.41 25.00
C VAL A 3 23.16 6.72 24.89
N VAL A 4 23.58 7.78 25.58
CA VAL A 4 22.81 9.04 25.69
C VAL A 4 22.77 9.86 24.38
N GLY A 5 23.84 9.80 23.57
CA GLY A 5 23.94 10.59 22.34
C GLY A 5 23.08 10.04 21.19
N PHE A 6 22.97 8.72 21.06
CA PHE A 6 22.20 8.10 19.99
C PHE A 6 20.69 8.21 20.25
N ASP A 7 20.26 8.03 21.50
CA ASP A 7 18.86 8.20 21.89
C ASP A 7 18.40 9.66 21.72
N PHE A 8 19.23 10.64 22.04
CA PHE A 8 18.92 12.05 21.81
C PHE A 8 18.84 12.40 20.32
N LEU A 9 19.75 11.87 19.51
CA LEU A 9 19.71 12.04 18.05
C LEU A 9 18.50 11.35 17.43
N LEU A 10 18.11 10.18 17.93
CA LEU A 10 16.91 9.47 17.51
C LEU A 10 15.63 10.22 17.91
N ASP A 11 15.55 10.73 19.14
CA ASP A 11 14.43 11.55 19.60
C ASP A 11 14.31 12.86 18.79
N LEU A 12 15.42 13.55 18.53
CA LEU A 12 15.45 14.73 17.68
C LEU A 12 15.02 14.40 16.25
N TYR A 13 15.49 13.28 15.71
CA TYR A 13 15.10 12.79 14.38
C TYR A 13 13.60 12.47 14.30
N LEU A 14 13.05 11.74 15.26
CA LEU A 14 11.63 11.39 15.31
C LEU A 14 10.71 12.61 15.53
N ARG A 15 11.19 13.64 16.25
CA ARG A 15 10.47 14.92 16.41
C ARG A 15 10.46 15.75 15.14
N LEU A 16 11.56 15.76 14.38
CA LEU A 16 11.69 16.50 13.13
C LEU A 16 11.03 15.78 11.95
N PHE A 17 11.07 14.45 11.93
CA PHE A 17 10.55 13.62 10.85
C PHE A 17 9.43 12.73 11.38
N LYS A 18 8.22 13.30 11.52
CA LYS A 18 7.00 12.55 11.88
C LYS A 18 6.58 11.54 10.80
N TYR A 19 6.94 11.80 9.55
CA TYR A 19 6.62 10.95 8.40
C TYR A 19 7.86 10.89 7.53
N ASP A 20 8.24 9.68 7.10
CA ASP A 20 9.39 9.49 6.21
C ASP A 20 9.13 10.07 4.81
N GLY A 21 7.89 10.41 4.47
CA GLY A 21 7.46 10.87 3.15
C GLY A 21 7.04 9.71 2.24
N SER A 22 7.01 8.49 2.76
CA SER A 22 6.40 7.35 2.08
C SER A 22 4.88 7.36 2.25
N GLY A 23 4.16 6.93 1.22
CA GLY A 23 2.72 6.93 1.24
C GLY A 23 2.08 6.43 -0.04
N PHE A 24 0.83 5.99 0.10
CA PHE A 24 -0.04 5.57 -0.98
C PHE A 24 -0.99 6.72 -1.30
N ASN A 25 -0.85 7.31 -2.49
CA ASN A 25 -1.71 8.40 -2.92
C ASN A 25 -2.82 7.86 -3.82
N ARG A 26 -4.03 7.82 -3.29
CA ARG A 26 -5.24 7.39 -4.00
C ARG A 26 -5.55 8.29 -5.21
N GLN A 27 -5.40 9.61 -5.11
CA GLN A 27 -5.78 10.53 -6.18
C GLN A 27 -4.86 10.43 -7.40
N THR A 28 -3.56 10.21 -7.17
CA THR A 28 -2.59 10.07 -8.25
C THR A 28 -2.35 8.62 -8.67
N GLY A 29 -2.75 7.64 -7.84
CA GLY A 29 -2.45 6.23 -8.03
C GLY A 29 -0.97 5.88 -7.80
N MET A 30 -0.18 6.80 -7.23
CA MET A 30 1.26 6.65 -7.06
C MET A 30 1.61 6.16 -5.65
N VAL A 31 2.63 5.31 -5.59
CA VAL A 31 3.29 4.89 -4.36
C VAL A 31 4.60 5.67 -4.25
N THR A 32 4.76 6.41 -3.16
CA THR A 32 6.01 7.11 -2.84
C THR A 32 6.70 6.38 -1.71
N ILE A 33 8.01 6.15 -1.85
CA ILE A 33 8.84 5.48 -0.85
C ILE A 33 10.06 6.34 -0.60
N ALA A 34 10.19 6.85 0.61
CA ALA A 34 11.38 7.56 1.00
C ALA A 34 12.57 6.61 1.16
N ARG A 35 13.70 7.00 0.61
CA ARG A 35 14.95 6.25 0.70
C ARG A 35 15.97 7.10 1.45
N ARG A 36 16.65 6.51 2.44
CA ARG A 36 17.66 7.21 3.22
C ARG A 36 18.79 7.68 2.30
N PHE A 37 19.09 8.98 2.31
CA PHE A 37 20.14 9.62 1.50
C PHE A 37 20.01 9.43 -0.03
N ARG A 38 18.82 9.09 -0.54
CA ARG A 38 18.54 8.97 -1.97
C ARG A 38 17.22 9.68 -2.31
N LYS A 39 16.99 9.93 -3.60
CA LYS A 39 15.70 10.42 -4.06
C LYS A 39 14.59 9.41 -3.70
N PRO A 40 13.38 9.88 -3.34
CA PRO A 40 12.26 9.00 -3.09
C PRO A 40 11.94 8.20 -4.35
N PHE A 41 11.56 6.95 -4.17
CA PHE A 41 11.10 6.08 -5.26
C PHE A 41 9.60 6.31 -5.45
N MET A 42 9.20 6.71 -6.65
CA MET A 42 7.82 7.01 -6.99
C MET A 42 7.41 6.15 -8.18
N ALA A 43 6.45 5.26 -8.00
CA ALA A 43 5.95 4.41 -9.08
C ALA A 43 4.44 4.20 -8.96
N PRO A 44 3.71 3.98 -10.07
CA PRO A 44 2.30 3.62 -10.03
C PRO A 44 2.06 2.33 -9.24
N PHE A 45 0.94 2.26 -8.50
CA PHE A 45 0.63 1.09 -7.67
C PHE A 45 0.47 -0.21 -8.46
N TYR A 46 -0.04 -0.14 -9.70
CA TYR A 46 -0.24 -1.32 -10.53
C TYR A 46 1.06 -1.99 -11.03
N GLU A 47 2.22 -1.35 -10.82
CA GLU A 47 3.54 -1.90 -11.12
C GLU A 47 4.10 -2.77 -9.98
N PHE A 48 3.40 -2.82 -8.84
CA PHE A 48 3.80 -3.62 -7.69
C PHE A 48 3.02 -4.93 -7.63
N ASP A 49 3.73 -6.03 -7.43
CA ASP A 49 3.14 -7.33 -7.13
C ASP A 49 3.21 -7.60 -5.63
N ALA A 50 2.10 -8.09 -5.08
CA ALA A 50 2.02 -8.46 -3.67
C ALA A 50 2.41 -9.92 -3.45
N THR A 51 3.27 -10.16 -2.47
CA THR A 51 3.58 -11.50 -1.96
C THR A 51 3.24 -11.58 -0.48
N MET A 52 2.89 -12.77 -0.03
CA MET A 52 2.61 -13.06 1.37
C MET A 52 3.70 -14.00 1.90
N GLU A 53 4.40 -13.57 2.94
CA GLU A 53 5.47 -14.33 3.57
C GLU A 53 5.07 -14.66 5.02
N PHE A 54 5.24 -15.92 5.42
CA PHE A 54 5.10 -16.30 6.83
C PHE A 54 6.37 -15.91 7.59
N ARG A 55 6.22 -15.09 8.63
CA ARG A 55 7.31 -14.67 9.49
C ARG A 55 7.22 -15.38 10.84
N PRO A 56 8.10 -16.36 11.13
CA PRO A 56 8.15 -16.96 12.45
C PRO A 56 8.73 -15.94 13.44
N GLY A 57 8.01 -15.70 14.53
CA GLY A 57 8.51 -14.90 15.64
C GLY A 57 9.34 -15.74 16.62
N PRO A 58 10.07 -15.06 17.53
CA PRO A 58 11.07 -15.71 18.39
C PRO A 58 10.53 -16.81 19.31
N HIS A 59 9.24 -16.77 19.65
CA HIS A 59 8.59 -17.69 20.59
C HIS A 59 7.63 -18.68 19.91
N GLY A 60 7.77 -18.90 18.60
CA GLY A 60 6.85 -19.75 17.83
C GLY A 60 5.50 -19.09 17.50
N SER A 61 5.25 -17.88 18.04
CA SER A 61 4.23 -16.97 17.50
C SER A 61 4.72 -16.45 16.16
N GLY A 62 4.00 -16.71 15.08
CA GLY A 62 4.31 -16.16 13.76
C GLY A 62 3.03 -15.72 13.08
N GLY A 63 3.16 -14.92 12.04
CA GLY A 63 2.02 -14.64 11.19
C GLY A 63 2.46 -14.15 9.83
N MET A 64 1.45 -13.86 9.02
CA MET A 64 1.64 -13.43 7.66
C MET A 64 2.02 -11.96 7.61
N ALA A 65 2.96 -11.65 6.73
CA ALA A 65 3.32 -10.30 6.38
C ALA A 65 3.24 -10.13 4.86
N LEU A 66 2.80 -8.94 4.44
CA LEU A 66 2.70 -8.59 3.03
C LEU A 66 3.90 -7.78 2.58
N TRP A 67 4.41 -8.16 1.41
CA TRP A 67 5.44 -7.46 0.67
C TRP A 67 4.89 -6.96 -0.65
N LEU A 68 5.34 -5.78 -1.08
CA LEU A 68 5.13 -5.28 -2.42
C LEU A 68 6.46 -5.24 -3.16
N HIS A 69 6.57 -5.98 -4.25
CA HIS A 69 7.75 -6.01 -5.10
C HIS A 69 7.46 -5.23 -6.37
N HIS A 70 8.30 -4.24 -6.67
CA HIS A 70 8.20 -3.54 -7.94
C HIS A 70 8.67 -4.45 -9.08
N ARG A 71 7.88 -4.58 -10.14
CA ARG A 71 8.16 -5.55 -11.22
C ARG A 71 9.44 -5.29 -11.98
N TYR A 72 9.76 -4.02 -12.21
CA TYR A 72 10.81 -3.62 -13.14
C TYR A 72 12.09 -3.19 -12.45
N ALA A 73 12.07 -2.95 -11.14
CA ALA A 73 13.20 -2.42 -10.42
C ALA A 73 13.33 -3.09 -9.07
N ASP A 74 14.57 -3.13 -8.57
CA ASP A 74 14.87 -3.67 -7.26
C ASP A 74 14.36 -2.71 -6.16
N CYS A 75 13.06 -2.83 -5.88
CA CYS A 75 12.36 -2.06 -4.88
C CYS A 75 11.30 -2.93 -4.23
N GLU A 76 11.50 -3.19 -2.94
CA GLU A 76 10.59 -4.00 -2.14
C GLU A 76 10.07 -3.18 -0.96
N ILE A 77 8.79 -3.33 -0.65
CA ILE A 77 8.12 -2.65 0.44
C ILE A 77 7.60 -3.69 1.41
N PHE A 78 8.16 -3.69 2.61
CA PHE A 78 7.57 -4.41 3.72
C PHE A 78 6.42 -3.60 4.31
N LEU A 79 5.19 -4.13 4.24
CA LEU A 79 4.01 -3.47 4.80
C LEU A 79 3.83 -3.77 6.29
N GLY A 80 4.43 -4.88 6.77
CA GLY A 80 4.38 -5.27 8.17
C GLY A 80 5.07 -4.25 9.07
N GLY A 81 4.43 -3.89 10.19
CA GLY A 81 4.93 -2.87 11.11
C GLY A 81 4.84 -1.42 10.60
N LYS A 82 4.58 -1.19 9.30
CA LYS A 82 4.30 0.14 8.74
C LYS A 82 2.81 0.44 8.63
N LEU A 83 2.04 -0.50 8.05
CA LEU A 83 0.61 -0.31 7.76
C LEU A 83 -0.30 -1.34 8.43
N HIS A 84 0.23 -2.51 8.78
CA HIS A 84 -0.51 -3.53 9.50
C HIS A 84 0.36 -4.13 10.62
N PRO A 85 -0.26 -4.64 11.71
CA PRO A 85 0.47 -5.27 12.80
C PRO A 85 1.20 -6.52 12.31
N LEU A 86 2.36 -6.80 12.91
CA LEU A 86 3.03 -8.08 12.68
C LEU A 86 2.17 -9.21 13.26
N GLY A 87 1.96 -10.28 12.50
CA GLY A 87 1.25 -11.46 12.98
C GLY A 87 -0.17 -11.66 12.46
N LEU A 88 -0.52 -11.14 11.28
CA LEU A 88 -1.85 -11.36 10.69
C LEU A 88 -2.11 -12.85 10.42
N THR A 89 -3.37 -13.28 10.55
CA THR A 89 -3.78 -14.55 9.95
C THR A 89 -3.77 -14.44 8.42
N PRO A 90 -3.70 -15.56 7.67
CA PRO A 90 -3.77 -15.52 6.22
C PRO A 90 -5.01 -14.79 5.68
N GLU A 91 -6.16 -14.97 6.30
CA GLU A 91 -7.43 -14.34 5.91
C GLU A 91 -7.41 -12.83 6.17
N GLU A 92 -6.80 -12.40 7.28
CA GLU A 92 -6.62 -10.98 7.60
C GLU A 92 -5.64 -10.31 6.64
N ALA A 93 -4.57 -11.00 6.24
CA ALA A 93 -3.65 -10.51 5.23
C ALA A 93 -4.34 -10.34 3.87
N LEU A 94 -5.16 -11.32 3.46
CA LEU A 94 -5.95 -11.23 2.22
C LEU A 94 -6.98 -10.10 2.29
N ALA A 95 -7.66 -9.93 3.42
CA ALA A 95 -8.60 -8.83 3.63
C ALA A 95 -7.92 -7.46 3.59
N PHE A 96 -6.73 -7.35 4.20
CA PHE A 96 -5.94 -6.13 4.14
C PHE A 96 -5.50 -5.82 2.72
N TRP A 97 -5.07 -6.83 1.95
CA TRP A 97 -4.70 -6.65 0.55
C TRP A 97 -5.87 -6.17 -0.30
N ASP A 98 -7.07 -6.76 -0.14
CA ASP A 98 -8.29 -6.28 -0.80
C ASP A 98 -8.61 -4.83 -0.43
N CYS A 99 -8.52 -4.48 0.85
CA CYS A 99 -8.71 -3.10 1.30
C CYS A 99 -7.70 -2.14 0.65
N LEU A 100 -6.43 -2.53 0.56
CA LEU A 100 -5.40 -1.70 -0.06
C LEU A 100 -5.65 -1.51 -1.57
N GLN A 101 -6.05 -2.57 -2.27
CA GLN A 101 -6.43 -2.49 -3.68
C GLN A 101 -7.62 -1.55 -3.90
N ARG A 102 -8.68 -1.69 -3.09
CA ARG A 102 -9.86 -0.82 -3.13
C ARG A 102 -9.55 0.62 -2.76
N TYR A 103 -8.62 0.83 -1.82
CA TYR A 103 -8.15 2.17 -1.46
C TYR A 103 -7.40 2.84 -2.63
N MET A 104 -6.62 2.09 -3.41
CA MET A 104 -5.92 2.64 -4.58
C MET A 104 -6.82 2.78 -5.82
N ASP A 105 -7.91 2.03 -5.89
CA ASP A 105 -8.89 2.13 -6.97
C ASP A 105 -9.88 3.28 -6.74
N VAL A 106 -9.73 4.36 -7.52
CA VAL A 106 -10.61 5.53 -7.48
C VAL A 106 -12.01 5.27 -8.03
N SER A 107 -12.23 4.17 -8.76
CA SER A 107 -13.55 3.84 -9.30
C SER A 107 -14.51 3.26 -8.27
N GLN A 108 -13.96 2.75 -7.16
CA GLN A 108 -14.72 2.14 -6.06
C GLN A 108 -14.75 3.05 -4.84
N PRO A 109 -15.80 2.97 -4.00
CA PRO A 109 -15.80 3.67 -2.72
C PRO A 109 -14.68 3.15 -1.80
N LEU A 110 -14.23 4.01 -0.89
CA LEU A 110 -13.21 3.69 0.10
C LEU A 110 -13.58 2.41 0.88
N PRO A 111 -12.58 1.60 1.27
CA PRO A 111 -12.82 0.42 2.06
C PRO A 111 -13.32 0.80 3.47
N GLU A 112 -14.05 -0.12 4.08
CA GLU A 112 -14.67 0.02 5.40
C GLU A 112 -13.65 -0.10 6.52
N LEU A 113 -12.79 0.92 6.62
CA LEU A 113 -11.75 1.01 7.63
C LEU A 113 -12.05 2.18 8.57
N PRO A 114 -11.99 1.99 9.89
CA PRO A 114 -12.29 3.04 10.87
C PRO A 114 -11.44 4.29 10.73
N VAL A 115 -10.19 4.11 10.31
CA VAL A 115 -9.24 5.20 10.07
C VAL A 115 -9.64 6.06 8.86
N LEU A 116 -10.38 5.49 7.91
CA LEU A 116 -10.85 6.18 6.71
C LEU A 116 -12.21 6.85 6.91
N GLU A 117 -13.00 6.42 7.90
CA GLU A 117 -14.33 6.99 8.20
C GLU A 117 -14.30 8.52 8.31
N GLN A 118 -13.29 9.07 8.97
CA GLN A 118 -13.12 10.52 9.10
C GLN A 118 -12.83 11.25 7.77
N PHE A 119 -12.37 10.54 6.74
CA PHE A 119 -11.98 11.11 5.45
C PHE A 119 -12.95 10.79 4.31
N ARG A 120 -13.98 9.94 4.55
CA ARG A 120 -14.92 9.50 3.50
C ARG A 120 -15.62 10.66 2.79
N HIS A 121 -15.96 11.70 3.54
CA HIS A 121 -16.61 12.90 3.01
C HIS A 121 -15.71 13.69 2.04
N LEU A 122 -14.39 13.47 2.05
CA LEU A 122 -13.44 14.12 1.15
C LEU A 122 -13.32 13.39 -0.20
N ASP A 123 -13.69 12.10 -0.26
CA ASP A 123 -13.65 11.30 -1.49
C ASP A 123 -14.99 11.41 -2.22
N PRO A 124 -15.05 11.97 -3.45
CA PRO A 124 -16.31 12.24 -4.13
C PRO A 124 -17.09 10.97 -4.48
N VAL A 125 -16.39 9.88 -4.81
CA VAL A 125 -17.00 8.59 -5.16
C VAL A 125 -17.63 7.95 -3.92
N THR A 126 -16.92 7.97 -2.81
CA THR A 126 -17.42 7.47 -1.52
C THR A 126 -18.58 8.32 -1.01
N ALA A 127 -18.50 9.66 -1.11
CA ALA A 127 -19.56 10.56 -0.68
C ALA A 127 -20.87 10.36 -1.47
N GLU A 128 -20.78 10.09 -2.79
CA GLU A 128 -21.95 9.77 -3.60
C GLU A 128 -22.56 8.41 -3.21
N TYR A 129 -21.71 7.40 -3.03
CA TYR A 129 -22.14 6.07 -2.59
C TYR A 129 -22.80 6.09 -1.20
N ASP A 130 -22.24 6.83 -0.25
CA ASP A 130 -22.76 6.95 1.12
C ASP A 130 -24.12 7.70 1.12
N ARG A 131 -24.30 8.70 0.24
CA ARG A 131 -25.59 9.40 0.05
C ARG A 131 -26.67 8.47 -0.45
N GLN A 132 -26.34 7.53 -1.35
CA GLN A 132 -27.27 6.57 -1.91
C GLN A 132 -27.59 5.43 -0.93
N SER A 133 -26.59 4.95 -0.20
CA SER A 133 -26.71 3.80 0.70
C SER A 133 -27.30 4.13 2.08
N LYS A 134 -27.47 5.43 2.43
CA LYS A 134 -27.96 5.90 3.75
C LYS A 134 -27.25 5.22 4.91
N ARG A 135 -25.93 5.08 4.77
CA ARG A 135 -25.11 4.39 5.75
C ARG A 135 -24.83 5.32 6.94
N ASP A 136 -25.32 4.94 8.11
CA ASP A 136 -25.09 5.70 9.35
C ASP A 136 -24.62 4.74 10.44
N MET A 137 -23.35 4.31 10.35
CA MET A 137 -22.71 3.53 11.41
C MET A 137 -21.59 4.36 12.05
N PRO A 138 -21.84 5.02 13.18
CA PRO A 138 -20.83 5.84 13.85
C PRO A 138 -19.66 4.98 14.35
N TYR A 139 -18.46 5.54 14.36
CA TYR A 139 -17.20 4.87 14.75
C TYR A 139 -17.30 4.04 16.05
N ARG A 140 -17.97 4.58 17.10
CA ARG A 140 -18.17 3.88 18.38
C ARG A 140 -19.00 2.59 18.25
N ALA A 141 -19.94 2.55 17.31
CA ALA A 141 -20.72 1.34 17.02
C ALA A 141 -19.88 0.29 16.28
N TRP A 142 -18.96 0.73 15.41
CA TRP A 142 -18.01 -0.15 14.74
C TRP A 142 -17.01 -0.78 15.73
N GLU A 143 -16.45 0.00 16.65
CA GLU A 143 -15.46 -0.48 17.63
C GLU A 143 -16.04 -1.56 18.55
N SER A 144 -17.29 -1.39 18.98
CA SER A 144 -17.93 -2.29 19.95
C SER A 144 -18.44 -3.62 19.36
N ARG A 145 -18.94 -3.62 18.11
CA ARG A 145 -19.55 -4.81 17.48
C ARG A 145 -18.97 -5.13 16.10
N GLY A 146 -18.66 -4.10 15.33
CA GLY A 146 -18.18 -4.20 13.95
C GLY A 146 -16.85 -4.94 13.80
N GLN A 147 -15.92 -4.81 14.76
CA GLN A 147 -14.62 -5.50 14.65
C GLN A 147 -14.76 -7.03 14.67
N SER A 148 -15.45 -7.59 15.68
CA SER A 148 -15.62 -9.05 15.80
C SER A 148 -16.45 -9.63 14.66
N GLU A 149 -17.50 -8.92 14.24
CA GLU A 149 -18.34 -9.32 13.10
C GLU A 149 -17.54 -9.29 11.79
N THR A 150 -16.71 -8.26 11.58
CA THR A 150 -15.84 -8.14 10.40
C THR A 150 -14.79 -9.25 10.37
N MET A 151 -14.16 -9.57 11.50
CA MET A 151 -13.20 -10.68 11.58
C MET A 151 -13.86 -12.02 11.22
N LYS A 152 -15.04 -12.32 11.78
CA LYS A 152 -15.80 -13.54 11.44
C LYS A 152 -16.17 -13.58 9.96
N ARG A 153 -16.63 -12.46 9.40
CA ARG A 153 -16.95 -12.34 7.96
C ARG A 153 -15.73 -12.60 7.10
N ASN A 154 -14.58 -12.01 7.43
CA ASN A 154 -13.35 -12.17 6.68
C ASN A 154 -12.85 -13.63 6.73
N GLN A 155 -13.00 -14.33 7.86
CA GLN A 155 -12.64 -15.75 7.96
C GLN A 155 -13.53 -16.65 7.10
N GLN A 156 -14.81 -16.30 6.94
CA GLN A 156 -15.77 -17.08 6.16
C GLN A 156 -15.79 -16.69 4.67
N TYR A 157 -15.15 -15.59 4.30
CA TYR A 157 -15.17 -15.08 2.94
C TYR A 157 -14.32 -15.97 2.02
N PRO A 158 -14.84 -16.39 0.85
CA PRO A 158 -14.06 -17.14 -0.12
C PRO A 158 -13.10 -16.20 -0.84
N TRP A 159 -11.90 -16.02 -0.27
CA TRP A 159 -10.85 -15.20 -0.87
C TRP A 159 -10.36 -15.78 -2.21
N GLN A 160 -9.72 -14.92 -3.03
CA GLN A 160 -9.10 -15.27 -4.31
C GLN A 160 -10.06 -15.78 -5.42
N GLN A 161 -11.36 -15.49 -5.30
CA GLN A 161 -12.35 -15.84 -6.33
C GLN A 161 -12.41 -14.83 -7.49
N GLN A 162 -12.07 -13.57 -7.23
CA GLN A 162 -12.11 -12.50 -8.23
C GLN A 162 -10.72 -12.26 -8.83
N PRO A 163 -10.65 -11.89 -10.12
CA PRO A 163 -9.39 -11.53 -10.73
C PRO A 163 -8.80 -10.30 -10.05
N CYS A 164 -7.50 -10.34 -9.78
CA CYS A 164 -6.77 -9.22 -9.20
C CYS A 164 -6.73 -8.04 -10.19
N ILE A 165 -6.89 -6.81 -9.69
CA ILE A 165 -6.87 -5.57 -10.49
C ILE A 165 -5.50 -5.36 -11.19
N LEU A 166 -4.42 -5.88 -10.60
CA LEU A 166 -3.07 -5.78 -11.16
C LEU A 166 -2.97 -6.68 -12.41
N GLN A 167 -2.81 -6.05 -13.57
CA GLN A 167 -2.53 -6.75 -14.83
C GLN A 167 -1.05 -7.13 -14.90
N THR A 168 -0.69 -8.32 -15.37
CA THR A 168 0.72 -8.78 -15.49
C THR A 168 1.57 -7.90 -16.42
N ARG A 169 0.97 -7.34 -17.48
CA ARG A 169 1.57 -6.32 -18.36
C ARG A 169 0.49 -5.32 -18.78
N ILE A 170 0.85 -4.04 -18.78
CA ILE A 170 -0.03 -2.93 -19.16
C ILE A 170 -0.36 -3.00 -20.65
N ASP A 171 0.64 -3.35 -21.46
CA ASP A 171 0.51 -3.69 -22.88
C ASP A 171 1.57 -4.74 -23.22
N PRO A 172 1.20 -5.94 -23.72
CA PRO A 172 2.17 -6.95 -24.13
C PRO A 172 3.12 -6.50 -25.25
N SER A 173 2.71 -5.50 -26.05
CA SER A 173 3.43 -5.00 -27.22
C SER A 173 4.38 -3.84 -26.91
N LEU A 174 4.24 -3.20 -25.74
CA LEU A 174 5.03 -2.03 -25.38
C LEU A 174 6.31 -2.45 -24.64
N SER A 175 7.46 -1.90 -25.06
CA SER A 175 8.71 -2.04 -24.30
C SER A 175 8.62 -1.25 -22.99
N ILE A 176 9.25 -1.75 -21.93
CA ILE A 176 9.31 -1.08 -20.64
C ILE A 176 9.94 0.32 -20.78
N GLU A 177 10.97 0.45 -21.62
CA GLU A 177 11.60 1.73 -21.95
C GLU A 177 10.59 2.72 -22.55
N THR A 178 9.89 2.30 -23.61
CA THR A 178 8.91 3.15 -24.31
C THR A 178 7.76 3.58 -23.40
N TYR A 179 7.38 2.71 -22.46
CA TYR A 179 6.37 3.00 -21.47
C TYR A 179 6.81 4.12 -20.51
N TYR A 180 8.01 4.02 -19.91
CA TYR A 180 8.50 5.07 -19.00
C TYR A 180 8.79 6.38 -19.74
N ARG A 181 9.26 6.34 -21.00
CA ARG A 181 9.40 7.54 -21.84
C ARG A 181 8.06 8.24 -22.06
N GLN A 182 6.97 7.50 -22.25
CA GLN A 182 5.63 8.08 -22.36
C GLN A 182 5.17 8.69 -21.03
N GLN A 183 5.50 8.10 -19.89
CA GLN A 183 5.19 8.69 -18.58
C GLN A 183 5.97 9.98 -18.33
N GLU A 184 7.27 10.01 -18.69
CA GLU A 184 8.12 11.20 -18.64
C GLU A 184 7.56 12.31 -19.54
N ALA A 185 7.10 11.97 -20.76
CA ALA A 185 6.47 12.91 -21.67
C ALA A 185 5.15 13.49 -21.12
N LYS A 186 4.43 12.73 -20.29
CA LYS A 186 3.24 13.21 -19.55
C LYS A 186 3.60 14.10 -18.35
N GLY A 187 4.89 14.29 -18.06
CA GLY A 187 5.37 15.09 -16.93
C GLY A 187 5.20 14.39 -15.57
N ILE A 188 4.94 13.07 -15.55
CA ILE A 188 4.80 12.31 -14.31
C ILE A 188 6.20 12.03 -13.77
N GLN A 189 6.46 12.43 -12.53
CA GLN A 189 7.72 12.12 -11.85
C GLN A 189 7.71 10.67 -11.40
N VAL A 190 8.38 9.81 -12.16
CA VAL A 190 8.49 8.38 -11.90
C VAL A 190 9.96 8.00 -11.68
N THR A 191 10.17 7.03 -10.81
CA THR A 191 11.46 6.38 -10.54
C THR A 191 11.14 4.90 -10.57
N PRO A 192 11.53 4.12 -11.60
CA PRO A 192 12.68 4.29 -12.50
C PRO A 192 12.39 5.15 -13.74
N ARG A 193 13.45 5.56 -14.45
CA ARG A 193 13.39 6.37 -15.68
C ARG A 193 13.50 5.51 -16.93
N GLY A 194 13.11 6.06 -18.09
CA GLY A 194 13.25 5.38 -19.38
C GLY A 194 14.69 4.90 -19.63
N ASP A 195 15.67 5.77 -19.34
CA ASP A 195 17.11 5.48 -19.49
C ASP A 195 17.57 4.26 -18.66
N ASP A 196 16.90 3.93 -17.55
CA ASP A 196 17.29 2.82 -16.67
C ASP A 196 17.02 1.45 -17.33
N PHE A 197 16.26 1.43 -18.43
CA PHE A 197 15.87 0.23 -19.18
C PHE A 197 16.47 0.14 -20.58
N ASP A 198 17.32 1.09 -20.97
CA ASP A 198 17.99 1.07 -22.27
C ASP A 198 18.80 -0.22 -22.44
N ASN A 199 18.62 -0.89 -23.58
CA ASN A 199 19.30 -2.15 -23.93
C ASN A 199 20.84 -2.04 -23.94
N VAL A 200 21.40 -0.83 -23.87
CA VAL A 200 22.84 -0.54 -23.86
C VAL A 200 23.51 -0.92 -22.53
N HIS A 201 22.74 -1.03 -21.43
CA HIS A 201 23.28 -1.31 -20.10
C HIS A 201 23.01 -2.74 -19.60
N ARG A 202 22.46 -3.62 -20.46
CA ARG A 202 22.33 -5.06 -20.22
C ARG A 202 23.41 -5.84 -21.02
N SER A 203 24.67 -5.70 -20.63
CA SER A 203 25.78 -6.55 -21.10
C SER A 203 26.45 -7.23 -19.91
#